data_AF-A0A358C1W8-F1
#
_entry.id   AF-A0A358C1W8-F1
#
_cell.length_a   1.000
_cell.length_b   1.000
_cell.length_c   1.000
_cell.angle_alpha   90.00
_cell.angle_beta   90.00
_cell.angle_gamma   90.00
#
_symmetry.space_group_name_H-M   'P 1'
#
loop_
_entity.id
_entity.type
_entity.pdbx_description
1 polymer ?
#
loop_
_entity_poly.entity_id
_entity_poly.type
_entity_poly.pdbx_seq_one_letter_code
_entity_poly.pdbx_strand_id
1 'polypeptide(L)'
;MAVKPVQKRINILWVLGAGVLLALIVVFILVYRQPEESILPTTQTIQDVLEQKQDVTTYDGFLPSQWDQTVFAEKAINQPQGKEDRQERIELGVIQDPDQKTRYYFATSDRLSDTELFLGIYQYDAPTRMWERLYKKVILVSKPADAEVYNVLGLSNGSLILQQTPLDFSPSSPCYDRLLSTDKSVPTSSGETALVSTLFEMDLQNPYGSWKQHTLPDTITAERIDAVLSCEAAL
;
A
#
# COMPACT_ATOMS: atom_id res chain seq x y z
N MET A 1 36.59 12.94 -73.69
CA MET A 1 36.41 13.52 -72.34
C MET A 1 36.44 12.39 -71.33
N ALA A 2 37.47 12.32 -70.48
CA ALA A 2 37.60 11.28 -69.46
C ALA A 2 37.40 11.90 -68.08
N VAL A 3 36.35 11.48 -67.38
CA VAL A 3 36.04 11.92 -66.01
C VAL A 3 36.91 11.12 -65.05
N LYS A 4 37.79 11.79 -64.31
CA LYS A 4 38.57 11.16 -63.23
C LYS A 4 37.67 10.98 -62.00
N PRO A 5 37.65 9.78 -61.37
CA PRO A 5 36.93 9.60 -60.11
C PRO A 5 37.69 10.26 -58.96
N VAL A 6 36.97 11.11 -58.20
CA VAL A 6 37.48 11.72 -56.96
C VAL A 6 37.36 10.67 -55.85
N GLN A 7 38.47 10.03 -55.54
CA GLN A 7 38.58 9.07 -54.46
C GLN A 7 38.65 9.85 -53.12
N LYS A 8 37.51 9.99 -52.44
CA LYS A 8 37.45 10.56 -51.08
C LYS A 8 38.26 9.66 -50.14
N ARG A 9 39.46 10.09 -49.78
CA ARG A 9 40.26 9.47 -48.71
C ARG A 9 39.56 9.76 -47.39
N ILE A 10 38.80 8.79 -46.89
CA ILE A 10 38.28 8.81 -45.54
C ILE A 10 39.49 8.72 -44.62
N ASN A 11 39.68 9.77 -43.83
CA ASN A 11 40.84 9.92 -42.97
C ASN A 11 40.63 8.99 -41.77
N ILE A 12 41.23 7.80 -41.83
CA ILE A 12 41.02 6.67 -40.90
C ILE A 12 41.19 7.10 -39.43
N LEU A 13 42.02 8.12 -39.17
CA LEU A 13 42.21 8.71 -37.85
C LEU A 13 40.91 9.26 -37.22
N TRP A 14 40.04 9.89 -38.02
CA TRP A 14 38.77 10.46 -37.55
C TRP A 14 37.73 9.37 -37.27
N VAL A 15 37.75 8.28 -38.03
CA VAL A 15 36.87 7.13 -37.82
C VAL A 15 37.26 6.40 -36.53
N LEU A 16 38.56 6.23 -36.28
CA LEU A 16 39.06 5.64 -35.04
C LEU A 16 38.75 6.52 -33.81
N GLY A 17 38.94 7.84 -33.91
CA GLY A 17 38.62 8.77 -32.82
C GLY A 17 37.13 8.77 -32.46
N ALA A 18 36.25 8.75 -33.47
CA ALA A 18 34.80 8.67 -33.25
C ALA A 18 34.38 7.33 -32.62
N GLY A 19 34.98 6.21 -33.04
CA GLY A 19 34.70 4.90 -32.49
C GLY A 19 35.09 4.77 -31.00
N VAL A 20 36.25 5.32 -30.62
CA VAL A 20 36.71 5.32 -29.22
C VAL A 20 35.80 6.19 -28.34
N LEU A 21 35.39 7.36 -28.81
CA LEU A 21 34.49 8.24 -28.07
C LEU A 21 33.12 7.57 -27.84
N LEU A 22 32.58 6.90 -28.86
CA LEU A 22 31.31 6.19 -28.76
C LEU A 22 31.39 5.00 -27.80
N ALA A 23 32.51 4.25 -27.82
CA ALA A 23 32.77 3.19 -26.86
C ALA A 23 32.85 3.72 -25.41
N LEU A 24 33.51 4.86 -25.18
CA LEU A 24 33.59 5.49 -23.87
C LEU A 24 32.23 5.97 -23.36
N ILE A 25 31.38 6.52 -24.24
CA ILE A 25 30.01 6.93 -23.88
C ILE A 25 29.15 5.71 -23.52
N VAL A 26 29.25 4.62 -24.29
CA VAL A 26 28.51 3.38 -24.00
C VAL A 26 28.97 2.78 -22.68
N VAL A 27 30.28 2.73 -22.41
CA VAL A 27 30.80 2.27 -21.12
C VAL A 27 30.37 3.19 -19.98
N PHE A 28 30.39 4.51 -20.17
CA PHE A 28 29.92 5.46 -19.17
C PHE A 28 28.43 5.28 -18.87
N ILE A 29 27.58 5.09 -19.90
CA ILE A 29 26.15 4.81 -19.72
C ILE A 29 25.95 3.45 -19.03
N LEU A 30 26.71 2.41 -19.38
CA LEU A 30 26.58 1.09 -18.76
C LEU A 30 27.05 1.09 -17.29
N VAL A 31 28.09 1.86 -16.96
CA VAL A 31 28.60 1.99 -15.58
C VAL A 31 27.68 2.88 -14.73
N TYR A 32 27.15 3.98 -15.28
CA TYR A 32 26.20 4.85 -14.56
C TYR A 32 24.75 4.35 -14.56
N ARG A 33 24.39 3.38 -15.43
CA ARG A 33 23.11 2.65 -15.40
C ARG A 33 23.22 1.29 -14.71
N GLN A 34 24.25 1.03 -13.92
CA GLN A 34 24.03 0.02 -12.90
C GLN A 34 22.93 0.60 -12.00
N PRO A 35 21.70 0.02 -11.98
CA PRO A 35 20.81 0.35 -10.88
C PRO A 35 21.63 0.10 -9.62
N GLU A 36 21.55 1.00 -8.65
CA GLU A 36 21.85 0.59 -7.29
C GLU A 36 21.05 -0.70 -7.10
N GLU A 37 21.74 -1.85 -7.04
CA GLU A 37 21.16 -3.03 -6.45
C GLU A 37 20.89 -2.57 -5.03
N SER A 38 19.67 -2.09 -4.81
CA SER A 38 19.13 -1.99 -3.49
C SER A 38 19.27 -3.39 -2.94
N ILE A 39 20.17 -3.52 -1.98
CA ILE A 39 20.24 -4.70 -1.15
C ILE A 39 18.93 -4.65 -0.37
N LEU A 40 17.85 -5.13 -1.01
CA LEU A 40 16.57 -5.34 -0.38
C LEU A 40 16.84 -6.37 0.71
N PRO A 41 16.56 -6.05 1.98
CA PRO A 41 16.70 -7.04 3.02
C PRO A 41 15.79 -8.22 2.73
N THR A 42 16.32 -9.36 3.14
CA THR A 42 15.98 -10.69 2.70
C THR A 42 14.56 -11.09 3.09
N THR A 43 13.84 -11.62 2.10
CA THR A 43 12.76 -12.61 2.16
C THR A 43 12.31 -13.03 3.56
N GLN A 44 11.15 -12.55 3.99
CA GLN A 44 10.37 -13.14 5.08
C GLN A 44 9.07 -13.70 4.53
N THR A 45 8.92 -15.00 4.70
CA THR A 45 7.72 -15.76 4.36
C THR A 45 6.62 -15.41 5.36
N ILE A 46 5.36 -15.70 5.03
CA ILE A 46 4.18 -15.25 5.79
C ILE A 46 4.20 -15.74 7.25
N GLN A 47 4.84 -16.88 7.49
CA GLN A 47 5.12 -17.42 8.83
C GLN A 47 6.17 -16.58 9.60
N ASP A 48 7.14 -15.97 8.91
CA ASP A 48 8.13 -15.05 9.48
C ASP A 48 7.55 -13.64 9.72
N VAL A 49 6.54 -13.22 8.95
CA VAL A 49 5.75 -11.99 9.18
C VAL A 49 4.89 -12.10 10.43
N LEU A 50 4.57 -13.32 10.89
CA LEU A 50 3.61 -13.53 11.98
C LEU A 50 4.21 -14.20 13.23
N GLU A 51 5.27 -15.01 13.15
CA GLU A 51 5.73 -15.79 14.33
C GLU A 51 7.18 -15.56 14.82
N GLN A 52 8.17 -15.09 14.03
CA GLN A 52 9.54 -14.91 14.56
C GLN A 52 10.53 -14.21 13.57
N LYS A 53 10.82 -12.90 13.74
CA LYS A 53 12.18 -12.27 13.69
C LYS A 53 12.25 -10.78 13.39
N GLN A 54 11.20 -10.16 12.92
CA GLN A 54 11.07 -8.72 12.98
C GLN A 54 9.74 -8.46 13.64
N ASP A 55 9.72 -7.51 14.57
CA ASP A 55 8.47 -6.90 14.99
C ASP A 55 7.58 -6.80 13.76
N VAL A 56 6.36 -7.33 13.82
CA VAL A 56 5.30 -6.82 12.96
C VAL A 56 5.42 -5.33 13.19
N THR A 57 6.02 -4.63 12.24
CA THR A 57 5.98 -3.18 12.29
C THR A 57 4.56 -2.94 11.77
N THR A 58 3.58 -3.18 12.65
CA THR A 58 2.41 -2.36 12.75
C THR A 58 3.02 -0.98 12.87
N TYR A 59 3.24 -0.34 11.73
CA TYR A 59 3.63 1.04 11.74
C TYR A 59 2.55 1.76 12.52
N ASP A 60 2.96 2.78 13.28
CA ASP A 60 2.06 3.70 13.95
C ASP A 60 1.10 4.28 12.90
N GLY A 61 0.03 3.55 12.66
CA GLY A 61 -0.95 3.90 11.68
C GLY A 61 -1.88 4.88 12.35
N PHE A 62 -2.33 5.86 11.62
CA PHE A 62 -3.28 6.82 12.15
C PHE A 62 -4.69 6.31 11.83
N LEU A 63 -5.61 6.45 12.79
CA LEU A 63 -7.01 6.57 12.41
C LEU A 63 -7.15 7.85 11.58
N PRO A 64 -8.10 7.93 10.62
CA PRO A 64 -8.31 9.16 9.85
C PRO A 64 -8.56 10.39 10.75
N SER A 65 -9.17 10.19 11.92
CA SER A 65 -9.38 11.24 12.93
C SER A 65 -8.10 11.74 13.61
N GLN A 66 -7.03 10.95 13.59
CA GLN A 66 -5.73 11.25 14.20
C GLN A 66 -4.74 11.86 13.19
N TRP A 67 -4.98 11.68 11.89
CA TRP A 67 -4.13 12.21 10.83
C TRP A 67 -4.60 13.60 10.39
N ASP A 68 -3.76 14.61 10.61
CA ASP A 68 -4.06 16.00 10.31
C ASP A 68 -4.24 16.29 8.80
N GLN A 69 -3.73 15.41 7.94
CA GLN A 69 -3.86 15.55 6.48
C GLN A 69 -5.12 14.90 5.90
N THR A 70 -5.94 14.17 6.66
CA THR A 70 -7.10 13.42 6.15
C THR A 70 -7.99 14.27 5.23
N VAL A 71 -8.42 15.45 5.69
CA VAL A 71 -9.28 16.34 4.91
C VAL A 71 -8.59 16.82 3.63
N PHE A 72 -7.29 17.07 3.68
CA PHE A 72 -6.52 17.49 2.51
C PHE A 72 -6.34 16.36 1.51
N ALA A 73 -6.08 15.14 1.98
CA ALA A 73 -5.92 13.95 1.15
C ALA A 73 -7.24 13.58 0.45
N GLU A 74 -8.36 13.53 1.20
CA GLU A 74 -9.69 13.30 0.62
C GLU A 74 -10.04 14.35 -0.44
N LYS A 75 -9.77 15.62 -0.15
CA LYS A 75 -10.00 16.70 -1.10
C LYS A 75 -9.13 16.57 -2.34
N ALA A 76 -7.84 16.29 -2.17
CA ALA A 76 -6.90 16.12 -3.26
C ALA A 76 -7.32 14.98 -4.21
N ILE A 77 -7.89 13.91 -3.67
CA ILE A 77 -8.38 12.77 -4.46
C ILE A 77 -9.72 13.09 -5.15
N ASN A 78 -10.67 13.71 -4.45
CA ASN A 78 -12.01 13.96 -4.99
C ASN A 78 -12.04 15.07 -6.06
N GLN A 79 -11.37 16.20 -5.81
CA GLN A 79 -11.49 17.39 -6.67
C GLN A 79 -11.11 17.16 -8.15
N PRO A 80 -9.98 16.51 -8.48
CA PRO A 80 -9.60 16.28 -9.88
C PRO A 80 -10.58 15.36 -10.63
N GLN A 81 -11.39 14.60 -9.90
CA GLN A 81 -12.40 13.68 -10.45
C GLN A 81 -13.78 14.34 -10.60
N GLY A 82 -13.93 15.62 -10.23
CA GLY A 82 -15.22 16.30 -10.23
C GLY A 82 -16.18 15.78 -9.16
N LYS A 83 -15.68 15.05 -8.16
CA LYS A 83 -16.47 14.56 -7.02
C LYS A 83 -16.68 15.67 -5.99
N GLU A 84 -17.78 15.60 -5.27
CA GLU A 84 -18.01 16.50 -4.13
C GLU A 84 -17.03 16.19 -2.98
N ASP A 85 -16.81 17.17 -2.10
CA ASP A 85 -15.97 16.98 -0.92
C ASP A 85 -16.54 15.83 -0.07
N ARG A 86 -15.68 14.89 0.34
CA ARG A 86 -16.01 13.71 1.16
C ARG A 86 -16.91 12.67 0.49
N GLN A 87 -16.94 12.63 -0.84
CA GLN A 87 -17.60 11.56 -1.57
C GLN A 87 -16.79 10.26 -1.46
N GLU A 88 -15.50 10.31 -1.83
CA GLU A 88 -14.55 9.24 -1.54
C GLU A 88 -13.82 9.52 -0.22
N ARG A 89 -13.99 8.63 0.75
CA ARG A 89 -13.52 8.83 2.14
C ARG A 89 -12.45 7.83 2.51
N ILE A 90 -11.55 8.25 3.40
CA ILE A 90 -10.57 7.35 3.99
C ILE A 90 -11.26 6.51 5.07
N GLU A 91 -11.19 5.19 4.95
CA GLU A 91 -11.89 4.25 5.82
C GLU A 91 -11.19 4.11 7.18
N LEU A 92 -10.17 3.25 7.24
CA LEU A 92 -9.31 3.06 8.41
C LEU A 92 -7.88 2.73 7.98
N GLY A 93 -6.94 3.04 8.87
CA GLY A 93 -5.54 2.70 8.69
C GLY A 93 -4.86 3.59 7.64
N VAL A 94 -4.23 4.65 8.14
CA VAL A 94 -3.28 5.44 7.36
C VAL A 94 -1.88 5.05 7.80
N ILE A 95 -1.09 4.47 6.90
CA ILE A 95 0.26 3.99 7.19
C ILE A 95 1.28 4.92 6.59
N GLN A 96 2.23 5.38 7.40
CA GLN A 96 3.38 6.14 6.95
C GLN A 96 4.45 5.20 6.37
N ASP A 97 5.05 5.57 5.24
CA ASP A 97 6.21 4.88 4.70
C ASP A 97 7.42 5.10 5.64
N PRO A 98 8.05 4.03 6.18
CA PRO A 98 9.19 4.17 7.07
C PRO A 98 10.43 4.76 6.39
N ASP A 99 10.62 4.49 5.10
CA ASP A 99 11.75 4.97 4.31
C ASP A 99 11.48 6.39 3.80
N GLN A 100 10.19 6.75 3.64
CA GLN A 100 9.76 8.07 3.17
C GLN A 100 8.69 8.67 4.07
N LYS A 101 9.10 9.31 5.17
CA LYS A 101 8.17 9.87 6.20
C LYS A 101 7.12 10.86 5.68
N THR A 102 7.23 11.37 4.46
CA THR A 102 6.22 12.26 3.86
C THR A 102 5.15 11.50 3.08
N ARG A 103 5.35 10.22 2.84
CA ARG A 103 4.50 9.34 2.05
C ARG A 103 3.62 8.49 2.95
N TYR A 104 2.36 8.38 2.55
CA TYR A 104 1.33 7.67 3.28
C TYR A 104 0.54 6.76 2.35
N TYR A 105 0.05 5.65 2.90
CA TYR A 105 -0.79 4.68 2.23
C TYR A 105 -2.10 4.53 3.00
N PHE A 106 -3.21 4.52 2.27
CA PHE A 106 -4.54 4.34 2.84
C PHE A 106 -5.51 3.82 1.78
N ALA A 107 -6.62 3.29 2.27
CA ALA A 107 -7.72 2.83 1.45
C ALA A 107 -8.92 3.76 1.58
N THR A 108 -9.73 3.80 0.53
CA THR A 108 -10.95 4.61 0.47
C THR A 108 -12.12 3.81 -0.05
N SER A 109 -13.33 4.26 0.26
CA SER A 109 -14.53 3.82 -0.44
C SER A 109 -15.42 5.00 -0.85
N ASP A 110 -16.29 4.75 -1.83
CA ASP A 110 -17.29 5.69 -2.32
C ASP A 110 -18.51 4.91 -2.83
N ARG A 111 -19.70 5.23 -2.32
CA ARG A 111 -20.94 4.60 -2.78
C ARG A 111 -21.43 5.31 -4.04
N LEU A 112 -21.31 4.64 -5.18
CA LEU A 112 -21.67 5.19 -6.49
C LEU A 112 -23.18 5.09 -6.76
N SER A 113 -23.82 4.05 -6.25
CA SER A 113 -25.26 3.82 -6.32
C SER A 113 -25.72 2.91 -5.17
N ASP A 114 -27.01 2.61 -5.08
CA ASP A 114 -27.54 1.66 -4.08
C ASP A 114 -26.90 0.27 -4.19
N THR A 115 -26.40 -0.08 -5.38
CA THR A 115 -25.84 -1.41 -5.68
C THR A 115 -24.36 -1.40 -6.00
N GLU A 116 -23.69 -0.25 -6.05
CA GLU A 116 -22.28 -0.16 -6.45
C GLU A 116 -21.44 0.55 -5.38
N LEU A 117 -20.34 -0.11 -5.01
CA LEU A 117 -19.32 0.44 -4.11
C LEU A 117 -17.99 0.50 -4.86
N PHE A 118 -17.41 1.70 -4.92
CA PHE A 118 -16.05 1.91 -5.34
C PHE A 118 -15.10 1.69 -4.16
N LEU A 119 -14.01 0.98 -4.41
CA LEU A 119 -12.90 0.76 -3.48
C LEU A 119 -11.62 1.27 -4.13
N GLY A 120 -10.82 2.04 -3.39
CA GLY A 120 -9.55 2.58 -3.85
C GLY A 120 -8.42 2.36 -2.83
N ILE A 121 -7.20 2.20 -3.31
CA ILE A 121 -6.00 2.21 -2.47
C ILE A 121 -5.02 3.23 -3.07
N TYR A 122 -4.48 4.08 -2.21
CA TYR A 122 -3.71 5.25 -2.60
C TYR A 122 -2.36 5.30 -1.93
N GLN A 123 -1.42 5.91 -2.65
CA GLN A 123 -0.21 6.51 -2.13
C GLN A 123 -0.39 8.03 -2.15
N TYR A 124 0.00 8.71 -1.09
CA TYR A 124 -0.12 10.16 -0.94
C TYR A 124 1.18 10.76 -0.39
N ASP A 125 1.71 11.79 -1.06
CA ASP A 125 2.82 12.59 -0.54
C ASP A 125 2.27 13.88 0.08
N ALA A 126 2.42 14.02 1.41
CA ALA A 126 1.82 15.13 2.15
C ALA A 126 2.35 16.53 1.78
N PRO A 127 3.68 16.75 1.60
CA PRO A 127 4.22 18.05 1.22
C PRO A 127 3.72 18.54 -0.14
N THR A 128 3.71 17.66 -1.15
CA THR A 128 3.30 18.04 -2.51
C THR A 128 1.81 17.88 -2.76
N ARG A 129 1.10 17.16 -1.87
CA ARG A 129 -0.30 16.75 -2.02
C ARG A 129 -0.57 15.93 -3.27
N MET A 130 0.49 15.37 -3.84
CA MET A 130 0.40 14.48 -4.98
C MET A 130 -0.08 13.12 -4.50
N TRP A 131 -0.94 12.49 -5.29
CA TRP A 131 -1.44 11.16 -5.02
C TRP A 131 -1.30 10.28 -6.25
N GLU A 132 -1.16 8.99 -5.99
CA GLU A 132 -1.22 7.94 -6.98
C GLU A 132 -2.24 6.90 -6.53
N ARG A 133 -3.13 6.53 -7.45
CA ARG A 133 -4.06 5.42 -7.19
C ARG A 133 -3.39 4.12 -7.58
N LEU A 134 -3.02 3.34 -6.57
CA LEU A 134 -2.36 2.05 -6.72
C LEU A 134 -3.35 0.99 -7.21
N TYR A 135 -4.54 0.98 -6.64
CA TYR A 135 -5.57 0.00 -6.95
C TYR A 135 -6.96 0.62 -6.96
N LYS A 136 -7.86 0.06 -7.78
CA LYS A 136 -9.29 0.36 -7.74
C LYS A 136 -10.13 -0.84 -8.14
N LYS A 137 -11.31 -0.94 -7.54
CA LYS A 137 -12.35 -1.91 -7.92
C LYS A 137 -13.72 -1.31 -7.70
N VAL A 138 -14.67 -1.65 -8.56
CA VAL A 138 -16.09 -1.44 -8.29
C VAL A 138 -16.71 -2.80 -8.03
N ILE A 139 -17.40 -2.94 -6.90
CA ILE A 139 -18.10 -4.17 -6.53
C ILE A 139 -19.61 -3.92 -6.52
N LEU A 140 -20.36 -4.98 -6.80
CA LEU A 140 -21.81 -4.97 -6.65
C LEU A 140 -22.18 -5.38 -5.23
N VAL A 141 -22.93 -4.52 -4.55
CA VAL A 141 -23.40 -4.71 -3.18
C VAL A 141 -24.91 -4.91 -3.21
N SER A 142 -25.39 -6.09 -2.80
CA SER A 142 -26.84 -6.37 -2.80
C SER A 142 -27.53 -5.85 -1.54
N LYS A 143 -26.82 -5.82 -0.40
CA LYS A 143 -27.27 -5.23 0.85
C LYS A 143 -26.12 -4.45 1.49
N PRO A 144 -26.37 -3.30 2.14
CA PRO A 144 -25.31 -2.52 2.77
C PRO A 144 -24.46 -3.29 3.78
N ALA A 145 -25.05 -4.23 4.53
CA ALA A 145 -24.35 -5.07 5.50
C ALA A 145 -23.39 -6.09 4.88
N ASP A 146 -23.49 -6.34 3.57
CA ASP A 146 -22.59 -7.26 2.84
C ASP A 146 -21.41 -6.49 2.20
N ALA A 147 -21.34 -5.17 2.39
CA ALA A 147 -20.29 -4.34 1.82
C ALA A 147 -19.02 -4.46 2.67
N GLU A 148 -17.93 -4.86 2.03
CA GLU A 148 -16.61 -4.89 2.65
C GLU A 148 -15.68 -3.85 1.99
N VAL A 149 -14.89 -3.19 2.81
CA VAL A 149 -13.85 -2.21 2.46
C VAL A 149 -12.48 -2.73 2.86
N TYR A 150 -11.44 -2.09 2.32
CA TYR A 150 -10.07 -2.39 2.72
C TYR A 150 -9.57 -1.38 3.75
N ASN A 151 -8.73 -1.86 4.66
CA ASN A 151 -7.95 -1.07 5.60
C ASN A 151 -6.47 -1.36 5.38
N VAL A 152 -5.62 -0.34 5.46
CA VAL A 152 -4.17 -0.53 5.34
C VAL A 152 -3.58 -0.70 6.74
N LEU A 153 -2.96 -1.85 7.00
CA LEU A 153 -2.40 -2.20 8.31
C LEU A 153 -0.89 -2.01 8.38
N GLY A 154 -0.20 -2.11 7.25
CA GLY A 154 1.26 -1.96 7.23
C GLY A 154 1.88 -2.12 5.84
N LEU A 155 3.22 -2.05 5.83
CA LEU A 155 4.09 -2.25 4.67
C LEU A 155 5.05 -3.41 4.95
N SER A 156 5.25 -4.31 3.99
CA SER A 156 6.22 -5.40 4.11
C SER A 156 6.84 -5.70 2.75
N ASN A 157 8.16 -5.57 2.63
CA ASN A 157 8.94 -5.98 1.45
C ASN A 157 8.36 -5.49 0.11
N GLY A 158 7.96 -4.21 0.04
CA GLY A 158 7.36 -3.63 -1.17
C GLY A 158 5.89 -4.00 -1.39
N SER A 159 5.23 -4.58 -0.39
CA SER A 159 3.80 -4.88 -0.40
C SER A 159 3.06 -4.13 0.70
N LEU A 160 1.77 -3.87 0.49
CA LEU A 160 0.85 -3.42 1.53
C LEU A 160 0.18 -4.61 2.19
N ILE A 161 0.09 -4.58 3.52
CA ILE A 161 -0.75 -5.47 4.31
C ILE A 161 -2.11 -4.82 4.45
N LEU A 162 -3.13 -5.47 3.91
CA LEU A 162 -4.50 -5.02 3.86
C LEU A 162 -5.37 -5.94 4.72
N GLN A 163 -6.42 -5.38 5.29
CA GLN A 163 -7.46 -6.13 5.96
C GLN A 163 -8.80 -5.77 5.35
N GLN A 164 -9.66 -6.75 5.14
CA GLN A 164 -10.98 -6.53 4.61
C GLN A 164 -12.01 -6.50 5.74
N THR A 165 -12.67 -5.35 5.94
CA THR A 165 -13.66 -5.15 7.00
C THR A 165 -15.00 -4.75 6.44
N PRO A 166 -16.09 -4.91 7.19
CA PRO A 166 -17.38 -4.36 6.82
C PRO A 166 -17.33 -2.84 6.67
N LEU A 167 -18.16 -2.30 5.78
CA LEU A 167 -18.24 -0.86 5.49
C LEU A 167 -18.71 -0.03 6.70
N ASP A 168 -19.56 -0.59 7.55
CA ASP A 168 -20.08 0.08 8.76
C ASP A 168 -19.21 -0.16 10.00
N PHE A 169 -18.06 -0.83 9.83
CA PHE A 169 -17.12 -1.06 10.92
C PHE A 169 -16.52 0.27 11.40
N SER A 170 -16.75 0.59 12.67
CA SER A 170 -16.18 1.76 13.33
C SER A 170 -15.56 1.36 14.67
N PRO A 171 -14.25 1.56 14.87
CA PRO A 171 -13.61 1.25 16.14
C PRO A 171 -14.08 2.25 17.20
N SER A 172 -14.99 1.81 18.06
CA SER A 172 -15.54 2.61 19.16
C SER A 172 -14.89 2.32 20.51
N SER A 173 -14.22 1.16 20.64
CA SER A 173 -13.53 0.76 21.87
C SER A 173 -12.13 1.38 21.95
N PRO A 174 -11.73 1.94 23.11
CA PRO A 174 -10.35 2.34 23.36
C PRO A 174 -9.38 1.13 23.38
N CYS A 175 -9.90 -0.09 23.52
CA CYS A 175 -9.15 -1.35 23.45
C CYS A 175 -9.18 -1.98 22.05
N TYR A 176 -9.51 -1.20 21.02
CA TYR A 176 -9.54 -1.69 19.65
C TYR A 176 -8.17 -2.21 19.17
N ASP A 177 -8.10 -3.50 18.84
CA ASP A 177 -6.96 -4.09 18.14
C ASP A 177 -7.25 -4.20 16.63
N ARG A 178 -6.42 -3.55 15.83
CA ARG A 178 -6.56 -3.48 14.37
C ARG A 178 -6.43 -4.84 13.68
N LEU A 179 -5.64 -5.76 14.23
CA LEU A 179 -5.48 -7.10 13.66
C LEU A 179 -6.70 -7.98 13.95
N LEU A 180 -7.47 -7.67 14.99
CA LEU A 180 -8.67 -8.41 15.38
C LEU A 180 -9.99 -7.82 14.87
N SER A 181 -9.96 -6.73 14.09
CA SER A 181 -11.21 -6.10 13.63
C SER A 181 -12.07 -7.08 12.85
N THR A 182 -13.27 -7.42 13.35
CA THR A 182 -14.21 -8.34 12.68
C THR A 182 -15.66 -8.17 13.10
N ASP A 183 -16.51 -8.99 12.45
CA ASP A 183 -17.96 -9.18 12.58
C ASP A 183 -18.45 -10.49 13.25
N LYS A 184 -17.58 -11.36 13.78
CA LYS A 184 -17.95 -12.57 14.56
C LYS A 184 -17.31 -12.76 15.93
N SER A 185 -18.13 -13.08 16.91
CA SER A 185 -17.97 -12.80 18.34
C SER A 185 -17.01 -13.78 19.16
N VAL A 186 -16.14 -13.28 20.06
CA VAL A 186 -15.09 -13.79 20.97
C VAL A 186 -15.58 -13.54 22.39
N PRO A 187 -15.75 -14.56 23.21
CA PRO A 187 -16.19 -14.35 24.58
C PRO A 187 -15.27 -13.39 25.37
N THR A 188 -15.77 -12.21 25.74
CA THR A 188 -15.21 -11.25 26.71
C THR A 188 -15.96 -11.34 28.03
N SER A 189 -15.46 -10.69 29.09
CA SER A 189 -16.18 -10.57 30.37
C SER A 189 -17.58 -9.94 30.24
N SER A 190 -17.89 -9.33 29.10
CA SER A 190 -19.15 -8.68 28.77
C SER A 190 -20.00 -9.35 27.68
N GLY A 191 -19.56 -10.42 27.00
CA GLY A 191 -20.30 -11.00 25.87
C GLY A 191 -19.40 -11.70 24.85
N GLU A 192 -19.71 -11.65 23.55
CA GLU A 192 -18.87 -12.18 22.46
C GLU A 192 -18.38 -11.00 21.52
N THR A 193 -17.11 -10.97 21.03
CA THR A 193 -16.31 -9.95 20.26
C THR A 193 -15.71 -10.35 18.87
N ALA A 194 -15.43 -9.46 17.95
CA ALA A 194 -14.90 -9.81 16.63
C ALA A 194 -13.66 -10.82 16.51
N LEU A 195 -13.60 -11.95 15.76
CA LEU A 195 -12.39 -12.62 15.20
C LEU A 195 -12.59 -13.07 13.73
N VAL A 196 -11.71 -13.00 12.73
CA VAL A 196 -10.60 -12.13 12.29
C VAL A 196 -10.89 -11.84 10.80
N SER A 197 -10.59 -10.64 10.32
CA SER A 197 -10.93 -10.23 8.96
C SER A 197 -9.83 -10.72 8.03
N THR A 198 -10.18 -11.11 6.82
CA THR A 198 -9.19 -11.67 5.88
C THR A 198 -8.06 -10.66 5.64
N LEU A 199 -6.82 -11.11 5.86
CA LEU A 199 -5.62 -10.34 5.58
C LEU A 199 -5.15 -10.62 4.15
N PHE A 200 -4.70 -9.56 3.48
CA PHE A 200 -4.15 -9.63 2.13
C PHE A 200 -2.80 -8.94 2.06
N GLU A 201 -1.92 -9.44 1.21
CA GLU A 201 -0.69 -8.77 0.82
C GLU A 201 -0.80 -8.38 -0.66
N MET A 202 -0.74 -7.06 -0.90
CA MET A 202 -0.77 -6.46 -2.24
C MET A 202 0.62 -5.93 -2.60
N ASP A 203 1.24 -6.51 -3.63
CA ASP A 203 2.53 -6.04 -4.18
C ASP A 203 2.38 -4.65 -4.82
N LEU A 204 3.19 -3.68 -4.38
CA LEU A 204 3.18 -2.32 -4.90
C LEU A 204 3.72 -2.22 -6.34
N GLN A 205 4.54 -3.18 -6.79
CA GLN A 205 5.02 -3.23 -8.17
C GLN A 205 3.95 -3.79 -9.13
N ASN A 206 3.01 -4.58 -8.61
CA ASN A 206 1.92 -5.16 -9.38
C ASN A 206 0.60 -5.21 -8.58
N PRO A 207 -0.02 -4.04 -8.30
CA PRO A 207 -1.19 -3.95 -7.41
C PRO A 207 -2.45 -4.63 -7.97
N TYR A 208 -2.50 -4.88 -9.29
CA TYR A 208 -3.59 -5.63 -9.94
C TYR A 208 -3.27 -7.13 -10.12
N GLY A 209 -2.11 -7.59 -9.63
CA GLY A 209 -1.77 -9.00 -9.56
C GLY A 209 -2.62 -9.77 -8.56
N SER A 210 -2.35 -11.07 -8.44
CA SER A 210 -2.99 -11.88 -7.40
C SER A 210 -2.47 -11.49 -6.03
N TRP A 211 -3.39 -11.11 -5.13
CA TRP A 211 -3.05 -10.81 -3.74
C TRP A 211 -2.91 -12.11 -2.95
N LYS A 212 -1.89 -12.19 -2.11
CA LYS A 212 -1.73 -13.34 -1.22
C LYS A 212 -2.64 -13.16 -0.02
N GLN A 213 -3.46 -14.16 0.26
CA GLN A 213 -4.31 -14.17 1.44
C GLN A 213 -3.56 -14.79 2.60
N HIS A 214 -3.67 -14.16 3.78
CA HIS A 214 -3.04 -14.61 5.02
C HIS A 214 -4.09 -14.87 6.09
N THR A 215 -3.75 -15.73 7.03
CA THR A 215 -4.51 -15.95 8.26
C THR A 215 -3.58 -15.68 9.42
N LEU A 216 -4.08 -14.98 10.44
CA LEU A 216 -3.32 -14.79 11.67
C LEU A 216 -3.08 -16.17 12.32
N PRO A 217 -1.86 -16.47 12.79
CA PRO A 217 -1.61 -17.68 13.56
C PRO A 217 -2.46 -17.70 14.82
N ASP A 218 -2.83 -18.88 15.29
CA ASP A 218 -3.62 -19.06 16.51
C ASP A 218 -2.90 -18.47 17.74
N THR A 219 -1.56 -18.52 17.74
CA THR A 219 -0.69 -17.99 18.80
C THR A 219 -0.83 -16.46 18.94
N ILE A 220 -0.67 -15.74 17.83
CA ILE A 220 -0.85 -14.29 17.76
C ILE A 220 -2.29 -13.90 18.04
N THR A 221 -3.23 -14.68 17.52
CA THR A 221 -4.66 -14.45 17.75
C THR A 221 -4.98 -14.51 19.24
N ALA A 222 -4.51 -15.53 19.95
CA ALA A 222 -4.71 -15.67 21.40
C ALA A 222 -4.06 -14.53 22.19
N GLU A 223 -2.80 -14.17 21.88
CA GLU A 223 -2.10 -13.07 22.55
C GLU A 223 -2.85 -11.74 22.40
N ARG A 224 -3.36 -11.46 21.20
CA ARG A 224 -4.09 -10.23 20.90
C ARG A 224 -5.44 -10.20 21.61
N ILE A 225 -6.15 -11.33 21.69
CA ILE A 225 -7.38 -11.45 22.47
C ILE A 225 -7.10 -11.16 23.94
N ASP A 226 -6.06 -11.79 24.51
CA ASP A 226 -5.68 -11.58 25.91
C ASP A 226 -5.33 -10.11 26.20
N ALA A 227 -4.66 -9.43 25.26
CA ALA A 227 -4.35 -8.01 25.38
C ALA A 227 -5.61 -7.13 25.37
N VAL A 228 -6.58 -7.41 24.48
CA VAL A 228 -7.87 -6.71 24.44
C VAL A 228 -8.63 -6.93 25.75
N LEU A 229 -8.75 -8.18 26.20
CA LEU A 229 -9.41 -8.53 27.46
C LEU A 229 -8.76 -7.84 28.68
N SER A 230 -7.43 -7.80 28.70
CA SER A 230 -6.67 -7.14 29.77
C SER A 230 -6.89 -5.63 29.77
N CYS A 231 -6.97 -5.01 28.59
CA CYS A 231 -7.30 -3.59 28.44
C CYS A 231 -8.73 -3.31 28.93
N GLU A 232 -9.71 -4.11 28.51
CA GLU A 232 -11.11 -3.95 28.92
C GLU A 232 -11.29 -4.13 30.44
N ALA A 233 -10.56 -5.06 31.05
CA ALA A 233 -10.58 -5.27 32.50
C ALA A 233 -9.93 -4.13 33.31
N ALA A 234 -9.14 -3.26 32.66
CA ALA A 234 -8.44 -2.14 33.28
C ALA A 234 -9.19 -0.79 33.19
N LEU A 235 -10.30 -0.74 32.42
CA LEU A 235 -11.18 0.43 32.28
C LEU A 235 -12.25 0.47 33.38
#